data_AF-A0A540X1N1-F1
#
_entry.id   AF-A0A540X1N1-F1
#
_cell.length_a   1.000
_cell.length_b   1.000
_cell.length_c   1.000
_cell.angle_alpha   90.00
_cell.angle_beta   90.00
_cell.angle_gamma   90.00
#
_symmetry.space_group_name_H-M   'P 1'
#
loop_
_entity.id
_entity.type
_entity.pdbx_description
1 polymer ?
#
loop_
_entity_poly.entity_id
_entity_poly.type
_entity_poly.pdbx_seq_one_letter_code
_entity_poly.pdbx_strand_id
1 'polypeptide(L)'
;MMTAEPRPAEQLSRDLARELSWGLTGYPGNGEVCQIIIGDEASGHRLQLHLGPHGIEVREDSPRPADATVWVPDEIANLLIKEARSIDLRDRRIHGGIRYEGNPLLVTRMGQALLRPSPEVKAVYEAAEQRAGRHPAVTSIERVHRPSVAVIRAAVDASRPLVATGLLDHCLPGSWEALAQQVSGIHIEPQSLGRALPLSEFMGHVLARQAGGPTYSEGCMLPPAFLGAFRLAFAQNGALPLGAPQLWAGASDSSQAVTGLHRDPVNGLLIQLLGRKRVLMYSPLERDNLYPVTAYNSFQNCWVEPLKPRLEVHTKFKRARRLEVELAPGEVLLNPVGWFHCVVIDGPTFSVSVPIKGRTN
;
A
#
# COMPACT_ATOMS: atom_id res chain seq x y z
N MET A 1 -1.58 -40.40 -9.98
CA MET A 1 -1.85 -39.04 -9.47
C MET A 1 -3.20 -38.64 -10.05
N MET A 2 -4.29 -38.80 -9.29
CA MET A 2 -5.64 -38.47 -9.78
C MET A 2 -5.73 -36.96 -9.96
N THR A 3 -5.87 -36.50 -11.20
CA THR A 3 -6.26 -35.13 -11.51
C THR A 3 -7.66 -34.91 -10.94
N ALA A 4 -7.81 -33.99 -9.98
CA ALA A 4 -9.13 -33.62 -9.47
C ALA A 4 -10.02 -33.20 -10.65
N GLU A 5 -11.27 -33.66 -10.66
CA GLU A 5 -12.24 -33.21 -11.68
C GLU A 5 -12.40 -31.69 -11.63
N PRO A 6 -12.54 -31.03 -12.81
CA PRO A 6 -12.74 -29.59 -12.86
C PRO A 6 -14.01 -29.19 -12.10
N ARG A 7 -13.90 -28.19 -11.23
CA ARG A 7 -15.06 -27.66 -10.49
C ARG A 7 -16.06 -27.04 -11.48
N PRO A 8 -17.37 -27.33 -11.38
CA PRO A 8 -18.38 -26.68 -12.22
C PRO A 8 -18.35 -25.15 -12.07
N ALA A 9 -18.59 -24.40 -13.16
CA ALA A 9 -18.58 -22.94 -13.16
C ALA A 9 -19.54 -22.31 -12.14
N GLU A 10 -20.70 -22.92 -11.90
CA GLU A 10 -21.66 -22.52 -10.86
C GLU A 10 -21.06 -22.63 -9.44
N GLN A 11 -20.33 -23.70 -9.15
CA GLN A 11 -19.65 -23.88 -7.87
C GLN A 11 -18.51 -22.87 -7.71
N LEU A 12 -17.68 -22.68 -8.75
CA LEU A 12 -16.63 -21.66 -8.76
C LEU A 12 -17.20 -20.26 -8.53
N SER A 13 -18.37 -19.97 -9.10
CA SER A 13 -19.07 -18.69 -8.96
C SER A 13 -19.51 -18.45 -7.52
N ARG A 14 -20.16 -19.44 -6.90
CA ARG A 14 -20.56 -19.34 -5.49
C ARG A 14 -19.36 -19.22 -4.54
N ASP A 15 -18.29 -19.95 -4.80
CA ASP A 15 -17.06 -19.87 -4.00
C ASP A 15 -16.42 -18.48 -4.14
N LEU A 16 -16.27 -17.97 -5.38
CA LEU A 16 -15.68 -16.66 -5.63
C LEU A 16 -16.52 -15.54 -5.02
N ALA A 17 -17.85 -15.61 -5.11
CA ALA A 17 -18.74 -14.64 -4.50
C ALA A 17 -18.63 -14.60 -2.97
N ARG A 18 -18.46 -15.77 -2.33
CA ARG A 18 -18.19 -15.87 -0.89
C ARG A 18 -16.86 -15.20 -0.55
N GLU A 19 -15.82 -15.47 -1.34
CA GLU A 19 -14.51 -14.85 -1.13
C GLU A 19 -14.57 -13.32 -1.31
N LEU A 20 -15.24 -12.81 -2.35
CA LEU A 20 -15.42 -11.38 -2.57
C LEU A 20 -16.22 -10.73 -1.42
N SER A 21 -17.31 -11.36 -0.99
CA SER A 21 -18.16 -10.85 0.10
C SER A 21 -17.38 -10.72 1.40
N TRP A 22 -16.53 -11.70 1.72
CA TRP A 22 -15.66 -11.61 2.89
C TRP A 22 -14.64 -10.47 2.74
N GLY A 23 -13.96 -10.37 1.61
CA GLY A 23 -12.89 -9.39 1.41
C GLY A 23 -13.35 -7.94 1.39
N LEU A 24 -14.58 -7.73 0.92
CA LEU A 24 -15.25 -6.44 0.89
C LEU A 24 -16.03 -6.13 2.18
N THR A 25 -15.81 -6.89 3.27
CA THR A 25 -16.41 -6.56 4.56
C THR A 25 -16.09 -5.11 4.94
N GLY A 26 -17.14 -4.33 5.23
CA GLY A 26 -17.04 -2.91 5.56
C GLY A 26 -16.78 -1.98 4.37
N TYR A 27 -16.85 -2.48 3.12
CA TYR A 27 -16.72 -1.65 1.93
C TYR A 27 -17.83 -0.58 1.90
N PRO A 28 -17.48 0.71 1.74
CA PRO A 28 -18.44 1.81 1.76
C PRO A 28 -19.10 1.97 0.39
N GLY A 29 -19.83 0.95 -0.06
CA GLY A 29 -20.56 0.99 -1.33
C GLY A 29 -21.52 2.18 -1.41
N ASN A 30 -21.69 2.73 -2.60
CA ASN A 30 -22.65 3.77 -2.93
C ASN A 30 -23.71 3.25 -3.93
N GLY A 31 -23.98 1.95 -3.88
CA GLY A 31 -24.92 1.26 -4.73
C GLY A 31 -24.31 0.71 -6.01
N GLU A 32 -22.99 0.69 -6.19
CA GLU A 32 -22.37 0.17 -7.42
C GLU A 32 -22.70 -1.32 -7.62
N VAL A 33 -22.72 -1.76 -8.89
CA VAL A 33 -22.94 -3.16 -9.27
C VAL A 33 -21.74 -3.67 -10.05
N CYS A 34 -21.13 -4.74 -9.58
CA CYS A 34 -20.11 -5.47 -10.31
C CYS A 34 -20.65 -6.81 -10.78
N GLN A 35 -20.61 -7.07 -12.08
CA GLN A 35 -20.95 -8.35 -12.65
C GLN A 35 -19.68 -9.20 -12.82
N ILE A 36 -19.71 -10.42 -12.31
CA ILE A 36 -18.67 -11.42 -12.49
C ILE A 36 -19.22 -12.53 -13.38
N ILE A 37 -18.49 -12.86 -14.44
CA ILE A 37 -18.81 -13.94 -15.36
C ILE A 37 -17.68 -14.96 -15.27
N ILE A 38 -18.01 -16.20 -14.87
CA ILE A 38 -17.04 -17.29 -14.79
C ILE A 38 -17.23 -18.26 -15.95
N GLY A 39 -16.14 -18.55 -16.64
CA GLY A 39 -16.11 -19.40 -17.84
C GLY A 39 -16.14 -18.59 -19.13
N ASP A 40 -16.71 -19.18 -20.18
CA ASP A 40 -16.80 -18.55 -21.51
C ASP A 40 -17.68 -17.30 -21.49
N GLU A 41 -17.41 -16.32 -22.36
CA GLU A 41 -18.19 -15.10 -22.46
C GLU A 41 -19.67 -15.33 -22.82
N ALA A 42 -19.94 -16.31 -23.68
CA ALA A 42 -21.28 -16.60 -24.18
C ALA A 42 -22.11 -17.46 -23.21
N SER A 43 -21.48 -18.42 -22.53
CA SER A 43 -22.17 -19.44 -21.72
C SER A 43 -21.75 -19.45 -20.23
N GLY A 44 -20.88 -18.53 -19.83
CA GLY A 44 -20.37 -18.45 -18.46
C GLY A 44 -21.45 -18.14 -17.44
N HIS A 45 -21.23 -18.64 -16.22
CA HIS A 45 -22.12 -18.42 -15.10
C HIS A 45 -22.00 -16.98 -14.60
N ARG A 46 -23.14 -16.31 -14.36
CA ARG A 46 -23.19 -14.86 -14.09
C ARG A 46 -23.62 -14.60 -12.65
N LEU A 47 -22.95 -13.65 -12.02
CA LEU A 47 -23.30 -13.14 -10.70
C LEU A 47 -23.14 -11.64 -10.68
N GLN A 48 -24.04 -10.95 -9.98
CA GLN A 48 -23.92 -9.53 -9.69
C GLN A 48 -23.70 -9.33 -8.19
N LEU A 49 -22.66 -8.58 -7.84
CA LEU A 49 -22.43 -8.04 -6.52
C LEU A 49 -22.98 -6.62 -6.48
N HIS A 50 -24.01 -6.41 -5.68
CA HIS A 50 -24.62 -5.10 -5.41
C HIS A 50 -23.99 -4.54 -4.13
N LEU A 51 -23.23 -3.46 -4.27
CA LEU A 51 -22.39 -2.88 -3.23
C LEU A 51 -23.13 -1.69 -2.58
N GLY A 52 -23.87 -1.98 -1.51
CA GLY A 52 -24.59 -0.95 -0.75
C GLY A 52 -23.76 -0.35 0.39
N PRO A 53 -24.25 0.74 1.01
CA PRO A 53 -23.59 1.35 2.18
C PRO A 53 -23.63 0.46 3.43
N HIS A 54 -24.46 -0.58 3.43
CA HIS A 54 -24.68 -1.47 4.58
C HIS A 54 -24.23 -2.91 4.34
N GLY A 55 -23.65 -3.21 3.18
CA GLY A 55 -23.19 -4.55 2.84
C GLY A 55 -23.32 -4.88 1.36
N ILE A 56 -23.15 -6.17 1.08
CA ILE A 56 -23.06 -6.69 -0.28
C ILE A 56 -24.13 -7.75 -0.47
N GLU A 57 -24.87 -7.62 -1.56
CA GLU A 57 -25.84 -8.60 -1.98
C GLU A 57 -25.36 -9.27 -3.26
N VAL A 58 -25.36 -10.61 -3.27
CA VAL A 58 -25.03 -11.40 -4.46
C VAL A 58 -26.33 -11.85 -5.11
N ARG A 59 -26.48 -11.62 -6.42
CA ARG A 59 -27.66 -11.98 -7.20
C ARG A 59 -27.24 -12.70 -8.49
N GLU A 60 -27.89 -13.82 -8.82
CA GLU A 60 -27.69 -14.53 -10.09
C GLU A 60 -28.47 -13.85 -11.22
N ASP A 61 -29.71 -13.48 -10.94
CA ASP A 61 -30.59 -12.78 -11.89
C ASP A 61 -30.97 -11.40 -11.36
N SER A 62 -30.46 -10.36 -12.03
CA SER A 62 -30.82 -8.99 -11.74
C SER A 62 -30.86 -8.18 -13.03
N PRO A 63 -31.96 -7.43 -13.29
CA PRO A 63 -32.10 -6.61 -14.50
C PRO A 63 -31.26 -5.32 -14.44
N ARG A 64 -30.60 -5.06 -13.29
CA ARG A 64 -29.81 -3.85 -13.10
C ARG A 64 -28.53 -3.90 -13.96
N PRO A 65 -28.24 -2.86 -14.76
CA PRO A 65 -26.98 -2.75 -15.48
C PRO A 65 -25.79 -2.73 -14.51
N ALA A 66 -24.70 -3.38 -14.90
CA ALA A 66 -23.47 -3.39 -14.11
C ALA A 66 -22.62 -2.15 -14.41
N ASP A 67 -22.05 -1.54 -13.36
CA ASP A 67 -21.08 -0.45 -13.47
C ASP A 67 -19.70 -0.97 -13.91
N ALA A 68 -19.41 -2.24 -13.64
CA ALA A 68 -18.28 -2.96 -14.18
C ALA A 68 -18.61 -4.43 -14.41
N THR A 69 -18.07 -5.02 -15.47
CA THR A 69 -18.16 -6.47 -15.74
C THR A 69 -16.75 -7.06 -15.78
N VAL A 70 -16.55 -8.20 -15.12
CA VAL A 70 -15.28 -8.93 -15.06
C VAL A 70 -15.50 -10.35 -15.55
N TRP A 71 -14.72 -10.77 -16.53
CA TRP A 71 -14.71 -12.13 -17.06
C TRP A 71 -13.51 -12.88 -16.49
N VAL A 72 -13.77 -14.00 -15.83
CA VAL A 72 -12.77 -14.81 -15.14
C VAL A 72 -12.83 -16.23 -15.68
N PRO A 73 -11.82 -16.69 -16.44
CA PRO A 73 -11.72 -18.09 -16.87
C PRO A 73 -11.74 -19.06 -15.68
N ASP A 74 -12.28 -20.26 -15.87
CA ASP A 74 -12.43 -21.26 -14.80
C ASP A 74 -11.11 -21.57 -14.09
N GLU A 75 -10.01 -21.69 -14.85
CA GLU A 75 -8.68 -21.98 -14.29
C GLU A 75 -8.19 -20.83 -13.39
N ILE A 76 -8.46 -19.59 -13.77
CA ILE A 76 -8.08 -18.40 -13.01
C ILE A 76 -8.96 -18.25 -11.78
N ALA A 77 -10.27 -18.48 -11.89
CA ALA A 77 -11.17 -18.50 -10.73
C ALA A 77 -10.71 -19.54 -9.70
N ASN A 78 -10.37 -20.74 -10.17
CA ASN A 78 -9.87 -21.82 -9.34
C ASN A 78 -8.54 -21.46 -8.66
N LEU A 79 -7.62 -20.82 -9.40
CA LEU A 79 -6.33 -20.32 -8.90
C LEU A 79 -6.52 -19.25 -7.82
N LEU A 80 -7.38 -18.25 -8.07
CA LEU A 80 -7.68 -17.15 -7.15
C LEU A 80 -8.23 -17.67 -5.82
N ILE A 81 -9.13 -18.66 -5.86
CA ILE A 81 -9.70 -19.28 -4.65
C ILE A 81 -8.63 -20.08 -3.89
N LYS A 82 -7.82 -20.88 -4.61
CA LYS A 82 -6.87 -21.82 -3.99
C LYS A 82 -5.62 -21.13 -3.43
N GLU A 83 -5.11 -20.12 -4.13
CA GLU A 83 -3.85 -19.43 -3.81
C GLU A 83 -4.05 -18.05 -3.19
N ALA A 84 -5.26 -17.70 -2.76
CA ALA A 84 -5.65 -16.38 -2.24
C ALA A 84 -4.68 -15.74 -1.22
N ARG A 85 -3.93 -16.55 -0.46
CA ARG A 85 -2.94 -16.11 0.54
C ARG A 85 -1.57 -15.74 -0.01
N SER A 86 -1.19 -16.30 -1.15
CA SER A 86 0.14 -16.16 -1.75
C SER A 86 0.09 -15.48 -3.12
N ILE A 87 -1.11 -15.37 -3.70
CA ILE A 87 -1.29 -14.84 -5.03
C ILE A 87 -1.00 -13.34 -5.06
N ASP A 88 -0.19 -12.96 -6.03
CA ASP A 88 -0.04 -11.57 -6.45
C ASP A 88 -1.03 -11.35 -7.59
N LEU A 89 -1.90 -10.35 -7.51
CA LEU A 89 -2.83 -10.03 -8.62
C LEU A 89 -2.08 -9.61 -9.90
N ARG A 90 -0.78 -9.33 -9.79
CA ARG A 90 0.14 -9.04 -10.88
C ARG A 90 0.83 -10.28 -11.44
N ASP A 91 0.53 -11.47 -10.91
CA ASP A 91 1.07 -12.74 -11.41
C ASP A 91 0.70 -12.92 -12.89
N ARG A 92 1.67 -13.27 -13.72
CA ARG A 92 1.50 -13.50 -15.17
C ARG A 92 0.49 -14.60 -15.50
N ARG A 93 0.19 -15.49 -14.54
CA ARG A 93 -0.86 -16.53 -14.65
C ARG A 93 -2.27 -15.94 -14.63
N ILE A 94 -2.43 -14.75 -14.05
CA ILE A 94 -3.70 -14.02 -13.94
C ILE A 94 -3.73 -12.88 -14.96
N HIS A 95 -2.62 -12.17 -15.07
CA HIS A 95 -2.46 -11.00 -15.92
C HIS A 95 -2.58 -11.40 -17.40
N GLY A 96 -3.57 -10.80 -18.10
CA GLY A 96 -3.89 -11.11 -19.49
C GLY A 96 -4.99 -12.16 -19.68
N GLY A 97 -5.37 -12.89 -18.63
CA GLY A 97 -6.48 -13.85 -18.69
C GLY A 97 -7.80 -13.34 -18.12
N ILE A 98 -7.76 -12.32 -17.25
CA ILE A 98 -8.97 -11.62 -16.78
C ILE A 98 -9.25 -10.43 -17.70
N ARG A 99 -10.45 -10.38 -18.28
CA ARG A 99 -10.95 -9.21 -19.01
C ARG A 99 -11.91 -8.42 -18.13
N TYR A 100 -11.98 -7.11 -18.33
CA TYR A 100 -13.01 -6.29 -17.70
C TYR A 100 -13.46 -5.14 -18.59
N GLU A 101 -14.66 -4.63 -18.29
CA GLU A 101 -15.26 -3.44 -18.89
C GLU A 101 -15.91 -2.58 -17.80
N GLY A 102 -16.09 -1.29 -18.07
CA GLY A 102 -16.70 -0.35 -17.13
C GLY A 102 -15.70 0.26 -16.16
N ASN A 103 -16.11 0.46 -14.90
CA ASN A 103 -15.36 1.22 -13.90
C ASN A 103 -14.07 0.48 -13.44
N PRO A 104 -12.86 0.96 -13.79
CA PRO A 104 -11.60 0.28 -13.46
C PRO A 104 -11.27 0.31 -11.96
N LEU A 105 -11.74 1.33 -11.22
CA LEU A 105 -11.55 1.38 -9.77
C LEU A 105 -12.32 0.26 -9.10
N LEU A 106 -13.55 0.03 -9.54
CA LEU A 106 -14.41 -1.05 -9.02
C LEU A 106 -13.78 -2.43 -9.26
N VAL A 107 -13.26 -2.68 -10.46
CA VAL A 107 -12.53 -3.91 -10.81
C VAL A 107 -11.30 -4.10 -9.93
N THR A 108 -10.51 -3.04 -9.73
CA THR A 108 -9.35 -3.06 -8.82
C THR A 108 -9.75 -3.45 -7.40
N ARG A 109 -10.90 -2.95 -6.90
CA ARG A 109 -11.44 -3.34 -5.58
C ARG A 109 -11.84 -4.81 -5.52
N MET A 110 -12.45 -5.36 -6.58
CA MET A 110 -12.78 -6.79 -6.63
C MET A 110 -11.52 -7.65 -6.56
N GLY A 111 -10.49 -7.30 -7.32
CA GLY A 111 -9.20 -7.99 -7.24
C GLY A 111 -8.62 -7.96 -5.82
N GLN A 112 -8.55 -6.77 -5.21
CA GLN A 112 -8.05 -6.61 -3.84
C GLN A 112 -8.85 -7.44 -2.82
N ALA A 113 -10.17 -7.55 -2.98
CA ALA A 113 -11.03 -8.32 -2.10
C ALA A 113 -10.77 -9.84 -2.13
N LEU A 114 -10.08 -10.35 -3.16
CA LEU A 114 -9.70 -11.76 -3.26
C LEU A 114 -8.44 -12.09 -2.46
N LEU A 115 -7.69 -11.10 -2.00
CA LEU A 115 -6.47 -11.34 -1.21
C LEU A 115 -6.78 -11.87 0.19
N ARG A 116 -5.93 -12.75 0.71
CA ARG A 116 -6.07 -13.29 2.06
C ARG A 116 -4.83 -13.04 2.91
N PRO A 117 -5.01 -12.49 4.12
CA PRO A 117 -3.89 -12.28 5.01
C PRO A 117 -3.38 -13.62 5.53
N SER A 118 -2.05 -13.78 5.48
CA SER A 118 -1.40 -14.95 6.06
C SER A 118 -1.49 -14.89 7.61
N PRO A 119 -1.51 -16.03 8.31
CA PRO A 119 -1.46 -16.07 9.77
C PRO A 119 -0.27 -15.29 10.35
N GLU A 120 0.89 -15.34 9.68
CA GLU A 120 2.11 -14.66 10.08
C GLU A 120 1.94 -13.13 10.04
N VAL A 121 1.36 -12.60 8.96
CA VAL A 121 1.11 -11.15 8.83
C VAL A 121 0.06 -10.69 9.84
N LYS A 122 -0.98 -11.49 10.10
CA LYS A 122 -1.96 -11.19 11.16
C LYS A 122 -1.29 -11.08 12.53
N ALA A 123 -0.47 -12.07 12.88
CA ALA A 123 0.24 -12.11 14.16
C ALA A 123 1.17 -10.89 14.33
N VAL A 124 1.80 -10.42 13.24
CA VAL A 124 2.61 -9.19 13.26
C VAL A 124 1.78 -7.97 13.63
N TYR A 125 0.59 -7.79 13.04
CA TYR A 125 -0.29 -6.67 13.37
C TYR A 125 -0.86 -6.76 14.78
N GLU A 126 -1.27 -7.94 15.22
CA GLU A 126 -1.73 -8.17 16.60
C GLU A 126 -0.63 -7.86 17.61
N ALA A 127 0.61 -8.30 17.34
CA ALA A 127 1.77 -7.97 18.17
C ALA A 127 2.08 -6.47 18.17
N ALA A 128 1.91 -5.78 17.04
CA ALA A 128 2.07 -4.33 16.96
C ALA A 128 1.02 -3.57 17.80
N GLU A 129 -0.24 -4.01 17.76
CA GLU A 129 -1.33 -3.47 18.59
C GLU A 129 -1.06 -3.70 20.08
N GLN A 130 -0.66 -4.92 20.47
CA GLN A 130 -0.28 -5.23 21.85
C GLN A 130 0.91 -4.41 22.32
N ARG A 131 1.95 -4.26 21.49
CA ARG A 131 3.13 -3.45 21.79
C ARG A 131 2.72 -2.00 22.03
N ALA A 132 1.96 -1.40 21.12
CA ALA A 132 1.46 -0.04 21.28
C ALA A 132 0.63 0.13 22.56
N GLY A 133 -0.20 -0.85 22.93
CA GLY A 133 -1.01 -0.83 24.15
C GLY A 133 -0.25 -0.94 25.47
N ARG A 134 1.02 -1.40 25.46
CA ARG A 134 1.88 -1.49 26.65
C ARG A 134 2.62 -0.18 26.96
N HIS A 135 2.58 0.78 26.04
CA HIS A 135 3.28 2.06 26.17
C HIS A 135 2.31 3.23 26.29
N PRO A 136 2.75 4.37 26.85
CA PRO A 136 1.95 5.59 26.85
C PRO A 136 1.54 6.00 25.44
N ALA A 137 0.34 6.57 25.30
CA ALA A 137 -0.15 7.06 24.02
C ALA A 137 0.79 8.10 23.43
N VAL A 138 1.19 7.91 22.18
CA VAL A 138 2.03 8.87 21.45
C VAL A 138 1.18 10.05 21.00
N THR A 139 1.48 11.24 21.51
CA THR A 139 0.74 12.48 21.20
C THR A 139 1.49 13.40 20.24
N SER A 140 2.76 13.13 19.95
CA SER A 140 3.61 13.91 19.06
C SER A 140 4.75 13.07 18.50
N ILE A 141 5.28 13.47 17.35
CA ILE A 141 6.44 12.83 16.71
C ILE A 141 7.67 13.70 16.99
N GLU A 142 8.59 13.18 17.80
CA GLU A 142 9.82 13.89 18.17
C GLU A 142 10.84 13.92 17.03
N ARG A 143 11.60 15.01 16.96
CA ARG A 143 12.80 15.13 16.13
C ARG A 143 14.04 14.91 16.97
N VAL A 144 14.83 13.89 16.63
CA VAL A 144 16.08 13.56 17.33
C VAL A 144 17.25 13.78 16.38
N HIS A 145 18.22 14.60 16.79
CA HIS A 145 19.42 14.86 15.99
C HIS A 145 20.43 13.73 16.17
N ARG A 146 20.88 13.15 15.05
CA ARG A 146 21.89 12.07 14.97
C ARG A 146 21.66 10.97 16.03
N PRO A 147 20.46 10.34 16.08
CA PRO A 147 20.17 9.32 17.07
C PRO A 147 21.11 8.13 16.92
N SER A 148 21.52 7.56 18.05
CA SER A 148 22.23 6.29 18.04
C SER A 148 21.30 5.15 17.61
N VAL A 149 21.88 4.03 17.20
CA VAL A 149 21.10 2.82 16.86
C VAL A 149 20.29 2.32 18.06
N ALA A 150 20.78 2.51 19.28
CA ALA A 150 20.04 2.17 20.50
C ALA A 150 18.77 3.02 20.65
N VAL A 151 18.80 4.31 20.29
CA VAL A 151 17.61 5.17 20.29
C VAL A 151 16.58 4.69 19.27
N ILE A 152 17.03 4.31 18.06
CA ILE A 152 16.13 3.76 17.02
C ILE A 152 15.50 2.44 17.48
N ARG A 153 16.29 1.53 18.07
CA ARG A 153 15.77 0.26 18.60
C ARG A 153 14.77 0.47 19.73
N ALA A 154 15.09 1.34 20.70
CA ALA A 154 14.18 1.68 21.79
C ALA A 154 12.86 2.29 21.27
N ALA A 155 12.90 3.08 20.20
CA ALA A 155 11.70 3.61 19.57
C ALA A 155 10.87 2.52 18.87
N VAL A 156 11.51 1.57 18.19
CA VAL A 156 10.83 0.38 17.63
C VAL A 156 10.17 -0.45 18.73
N ASP A 157 10.90 -0.75 19.80
CA ASP A 157 10.42 -1.54 20.94
C ASP A 157 9.24 -0.85 21.64
N ALA A 158 9.25 0.48 21.70
CA ALA A 158 8.17 1.29 22.26
C ALA A 158 7.00 1.56 21.28
N SER A 159 7.05 1.04 20.04
CA SER A 159 6.11 1.40 18.96
C SER A 159 5.96 2.92 18.78
N ARG A 160 7.07 3.65 18.85
CA ARG A 160 7.10 5.12 18.85
C ARG A 160 7.71 5.66 17.55
N PRO A 161 6.95 6.37 16.71
CA PRO A 161 7.51 7.07 15.55
C PRO A 161 8.43 8.20 16.00
N LEU A 162 9.47 8.47 15.23
CA LEU A 162 10.35 9.61 15.40
C LEU A 162 10.90 10.07 14.07
N VAL A 163 11.34 11.32 14.02
CA VAL A 163 12.12 11.86 12.91
C VAL A 163 13.57 11.98 13.33
N ALA A 164 14.47 11.33 12.60
CA ALA A 164 15.89 11.48 12.77
C ALA A 164 16.43 12.57 11.82
N THR A 165 17.26 13.47 12.34
CA THR A 165 17.88 14.56 11.57
C THR A 165 19.41 14.43 11.61
N GLY A 166 20.11 15.13 10.73
CA GLY A 166 21.58 15.16 10.74
C GLY A 166 22.27 13.90 10.20
N LEU A 167 21.50 12.97 9.62
CA LEU A 167 21.99 11.66 9.14
C LEU A 167 22.53 11.70 7.71
N LEU A 168 22.14 12.72 6.95
CA LEU A 168 22.44 12.88 5.52
C LEU A 168 23.30 14.13 5.23
N ASP A 169 23.79 14.83 6.26
CA ASP A 169 24.46 16.14 6.14
C ASP A 169 25.63 16.15 5.14
N HIS A 170 26.25 14.99 4.89
CA HIS A 170 27.41 14.84 4.01
C HIS A 170 27.11 14.24 2.63
N CYS A 171 25.86 13.87 2.36
CA CYS A 171 25.47 13.10 1.17
C CYS A 171 24.07 13.46 0.64
N LEU A 172 23.45 14.50 1.18
CA LEU A 172 22.20 15.05 0.66
C LEU A 172 22.50 15.75 -0.68
N PRO A 173 21.77 15.42 -1.77
CA PRO A 173 22.09 15.91 -3.11
C PRO A 173 21.88 17.42 -3.27
N GLY A 174 21.05 18.07 -2.44
CA GLY A 174 20.81 19.52 -2.48
C GLY A 174 19.98 20.02 -3.67
N SER A 175 20.03 19.36 -4.83
CA SER A 175 19.20 19.66 -6.02
C SER A 175 18.82 18.39 -6.81
N TRP A 176 17.90 18.53 -7.76
CA TRP A 176 17.50 17.44 -8.67
C TRP A 176 18.63 17.05 -9.61
N GLU A 177 19.41 18.02 -10.09
CA GLU A 177 20.55 17.82 -10.98
C GLU A 177 21.66 17.04 -10.27
N ALA A 178 21.98 17.43 -9.04
CA ALA A 178 22.97 16.74 -8.21
C ALA A 178 22.52 15.32 -7.86
N LEU A 179 21.22 15.12 -7.56
CA LEU A 179 20.68 13.77 -7.37
C LEU A 179 20.83 12.94 -8.64
N ALA A 180 20.49 13.50 -9.81
CA ALA A 180 20.58 12.79 -11.09
C ALA A 180 22.03 12.36 -11.40
N GLN A 181 23.02 13.19 -11.05
CA GLN A 181 24.44 12.83 -11.14
C GLN A 181 24.80 11.70 -10.17
N GLN A 182 24.37 11.79 -8.91
CA GLN A 182 24.67 10.81 -7.85
C GLN A 182 24.07 9.43 -8.12
N VAL A 183 22.94 9.37 -8.82
CA VAL A 183 22.23 8.11 -9.17
C VAL A 183 22.38 7.73 -10.65
N SER A 184 23.36 8.31 -11.34
CA SER A 184 23.64 7.99 -12.73
C SER A 184 23.88 6.48 -12.91
N GLY A 185 23.28 5.91 -13.96
CA GLY A 185 23.33 4.46 -14.25
C GLY A 185 22.31 3.60 -13.48
N ILE A 186 21.60 4.15 -12.50
CA ILE A 186 20.50 3.44 -11.83
C ILE A 186 19.29 3.38 -12.76
N HIS A 187 18.76 2.19 -12.95
CA HIS A 187 17.52 1.93 -13.67
C HIS A 187 16.44 1.48 -12.70
N ILE A 188 15.20 1.84 -13.00
CA ILE A 188 14.01 1.43 -12.26
C ILE A 188 12.97 0.92 -13.25
N GLU A 189 11.98 0.19 -12.74
CA GLU A 189 10.82 -0.28 -13.50
C GLU A 189 9.54 0.08 -12.73
N PRO A 190 9.05 1.33 -12.87
CA PRO A 190 7.80 1.75 -12.26
C PRO A 190 6.65 0.95 -12.83
N GLN A 191 5.78 0.47 -11.95
CA GLN A 191 4.63 -0.35 -12.33
C GLN A 191 3.71 0.38 -13.32
N SER A 192 3.49 1.69 -13.11
CA SER A 192 2.67 2.53 -13.99
C SER A 192 3.19 2.63 -15.43
N LEU A 193 4.48 2.38 -15.66
CA LEU A 193 5.11 2.50 -16.98
C LEU A 193 5.31 1.15 -17.66
N GLY A 194 5.30 0.03 -16.91
CA GLY A 194 5.45 -1.32 -17.45
C GLY A 194 6.76 -1.57 -18.21
N ARG A 195 7.77 -0.70 -18.04
CA ARG A 195 9.07 -0.80 -18.68
C ARG A 195 10.18 -0.25 -17.78
N ALA A 196 11.37 -0.80 -17.93
CA ALA A 196 12.57 -0.25 -17.32
C ALA A 196 12.97 1.07 -18.00
N LEU A 197 13.47 2.02 -17.20
CA LEU A 197 14.02 3.30 -17.67
C LEU A 197 15.10 3.82 -16.70
N PRO A 198 16.00 4.70 -17.15
CA PRO A 198 16.92 5.41 -16.27
C PRO A 198 16.16 6.19 -15.19
N LEU A 199 16.65 6.16 -13.95
CA LEU A 199 16.05 6.91 -12.84
C LEU A 199 16.02 8.42 -13.12
N SER A 200 17.03 8.94 -13.82
CA SER A 200 17.08 10.35 -14.26
C SER A 200 15.97 10.71 -15.26
N GLU A 201 15.60 9.79 -16.17
CA GLU A 201 14.46 9.97 -17.08
C GLU A 201 13.16 10.07 -16.28
N PHE A 202 12.95 9.17 -15.30
CA PHE A 202 11.80 9.24 -14.41
C PHE A 202 11.75 10.54 -13.60
N MET A 203 12.88 11.01 -13.08
CA MET A 203 12.96 12.31 -12.39
C MET A 203 12.55 13.47 -13.31
N GLY A 204 12.94 13.43 -14.58
CA GLY A 204 12.48 14.38 -15.60
C GLY A 204 10.96 14.39 -15.75
N HIS A 205 10.31 13.22 -15.74
CA HIS A 205 8.84 13.14 -15.75
C HIS A 205 8.20 13.71 -14.49
N VAL A 206 8.79 13.52 -13.31
CA VAL A 206 8.30 14.09 -12.06
C VAL A 206 8.34 15.63 -12.10
N LEU A 207 9.45 16.20 -12.60
CA LEU A 207 9.61 17.64 -12.72
C LEU A 207 8.70 18.25 -13.79
N ALA A 208 8.56 17.59 -14.95
CA ALA A 208 7.75 18.08 -16.06
C ALA A 208 6.24 18.07 -15.76
N ARG A 209 5.77 17.19 -14.88
CA ARG A 209 4.35 17.04 -14.55
C ARG A 209 3.80 18.04 -13.52
N GLN A 210 4.42 19.22 -13.39
CA GLN A 210 4.00 20.28 -12.47
C GLN A 210 2.58 20.84 -12.68
N ALA A 211 1.79 20.33 -13.65
CA ALA A 211 0.39 20.70 -13.86
C ALA A 211 -0.46 19.66 -14.64
N GLY A 212 -0.11 18.36 -14.66
CA GLY A 212 -0.80 17.40 -15.56
C GLY A 212 -0.83 15.94 -15.14
N GLY A 213 -1.64 15.60 -14.14
CA GLY A 213 -1.93 14.22 -13.70
C GLY A 213 -0.81 13.57 -12.88
N PRO A 214 -1.10 12.56 -12.04
CA PRO A 214 -0.11 11.99 -11.14
C PRO A 214 0.96 11.18 -11.90
N THR A 215 2.23 11.51 -11.68
CA THR A 215 3.35 10.55 -11.82
C THR A 215 3.76 10.16 -10.40
N TYR A 216 3.68 8.87 -10.07
CA TYR A 216 4.18 8.35 -8.81
C TYR A 216 4.89 7.01 -9.03
N SER A 217 5.98 6.77 -8.30
CA SER A 217 6.79 5.55 -8.48
C SER A 217 6.20 4.31 -7.81
N GLU A 218 5.18 4.46 -6.96
CA GLU A 218 4.42 3.36 -6.34
C GLU A 218 5.31 2.33 -5.62
N GLY A 219 6.33 2.80 -4.91
CA GLY A 219 7.23 1.93 -4.16
C GLY A 219 8.12 1.05 -5.04
N CYS A 220 8.42 1.45 -6.28
CA CYS A 220 9.25 0.64 -7.18
C CYS A 220 10.61 0.31 -6.56
N MET A 221 11.08 -0.92 -6.76
CA MET A 221 12.32 -1.38 -6.15
C MET A 221 13.53 -0.59 -6.66
N LEU A 222 14.42 -0.20 -5.75
CA LEU A 222 15.72 0.35 -6.07
C LEU A 222 16.79 -0.73 -5.90
N PRO A 223 17.84 -0.76 -6.73
CA PRO A 223 18.94 -1.69 -6.56
C PRO A 223 19.69 -1.41 -5.24
N PRO A 224 20.26 -2.43 -4.58
CA PRO A 224 21.01 -2.23 -3.32
C PRO A 224 22.13 -1.19 -3.40
N ALA A 225 22.76 -1.05 -4.58
CA ALA A 225 23.79 -0.03 -4.85
C ALA A 225 23.32 1.40 -4.56
N PHE A 226 22.01 1.68 -4.66
CA PHE A 226 21.44 3.00 -4.37
C PHE A 226 21.79 3.47 -2.95
N LEU A 227 21.66 2.60 -1.94
CA LEU A 227 21.95 2.99 -0.55
C LEU A 227 23.42 3.32 -0.32
N GLY A 228 24.33 2.73 -1.12
CA GLY A 228 25.75 3.05 -1.09
C GLY A 228 26.04 4.52 -1.41
N ALA A 229 25.18 5.17 -2.22
CA ALA A 229 25.34 6.57 -2.59
C ALA A 229 25.04 7.54 -1.44
N PHE A 230 24.18 7.17 -0.49
CA PHE A 230 23.69 8.06 0.57
C PHE A 230 24.30 7.80 1.95
N ARG A 231 25.30 6.92 2.07
CA ARG A 231 26.18 6.77 3.25
C ARG A 231 25.47 6.93 4.62
N LEU A 232 24.30 6.29 4.80
CA LEU A 232 23.51 6.44 6.02
C LEU A 232 24.32 5.93 7.22
N ALA A 233 24.57 6.79 8.21
CA ALA A 233 25.47 6.49 9.33
C ALA A 233 25.12 5.20 10.10
N PHE A 234 23.83 4.84 10.19
CA PHE A 234 23.38 3.60 10.83
C PHE A 234 23.40 2.37 9.91
N ALA A 235 23.43 2.56 8.59
CA ALA A 235 23.51 1.48 7.61
C ALA A 235 24.95 0.99 7.39
N GLN A 236 25.93 1.91 7.47
CA GLN A 236 27.32 1.63 7.11
C GLN A 236 28.04 0.66 8.06
N ASN A 237 27.55 0.51 9.30
CA ASN A 237 28.19 -0.33 10.32
C ASN A 237 27.44 -1.65 10.61
N GLY A 238 26.47 -2.04 9.78
CA GLY A 238 25.68 -3.27 10.00
C GLY A 238 24.81 -3.25 11.26
N ALA A 239 24.62 -2.08 11.88
CA ALA A 239 23.98 -1.95 13.19
C ALA A 239 22.45 -2.07 13.13
N LEU A 240 21.86 -1.75 11.97
CA LEU A 240 20.48 -2.05 11.62
C LEU A 240 20.44 -2.96 10.37
N PRO A 241 19.76 -4.10 10.43
CA PRO A 241 19.62 -5.00 9.29
C PRO A 241 18.64 -4.42 8.27
N LEU A 242 19.12 -3.67 7.28
CA LEU A 242 18.26 -3.03 6.29
C LEU A 242 17.85 -4.00 5.16
N GLY A 243 16.62 -3.84 4.67
CA GLY A 243 16.12 -4.53 3.49
C GLY A 243 16.34 -3.76 2.20
N ALA A 244 15.67 -4.21 1.14
CA ALA A 244 15.81 -3.61 -0.17
C ALA A 244 15.08 -2.24 -0.21
N PRO A 245 15.73 -1.18 -0.72
CA PRO A 245 15.13 0.14 -0.81
C PRO A 245 14.01 0.20 -1.86
N GLN A 246 13.04 1.07 -1.62
CA GLN A 246 11.94 1.37 -2.53
C GLN A 246 11.86 2.87 -2.79
N LEU A 247 11.57 3.24 -4.03
CA LEU A 247 11.43 4.63 -4.46
C LEU A 247 9.99 5.11 -4.25
N TRP A 248 9.86 6.29 -3.66
CA TRP A 248 8.60 7.02 -3.46
C TRP A 248 8.74 8.47 -3.95
N ALA A 249 8.72 8.63 -5.26
CA ALA A 249 8.92 9.90 -5.96
C ALA A 249 7.77 10.21 -6.92
N GLY A 250 7.46 11.49 -7.05
CA GLY A 250 6.35 11.96 -7.87
C GLY A 250 5.96 13.41 -7.58
N ALA A 251 4.89 13.86 -8.23
CA ALA A 251 4.34 15.21 -8.07
C ALA A 251 2.82 15.18 -7.94
N SER A 252 2.27 16.04 -7.08
CA SER A 252 0.83 16.23 -6.87
C SER A 252 0.55 17.65 -6.37
N ASP A 253 -0.72 18.03 -6.26
CA ASP A 253 -1.21 19.35 -5.83
C ASP A 253 -1.82 19.31 -4.42
N SER A 254 -1.53 18.25 -3.65
CA SER A 254 -2.09 17.96 -2.32
C SER A 254 -3.59 17.70 -2.24
N SER A 255 -4.33 17.71 -3.37
CA SER A 255 -5.79 17.49 -3.41
C SER A 255 -6.21 16.07 -3.00
N GLN A 256 -5.27 15.13 -3.05
CA GLN A 256 -5.44 13.74 -2.68
C GLN A 256 -4.14 13.15 -2.09
N ALA A 257 -4.28 12.06 -1.36
CA ALA A 257 -3.11 11.31 -0.90
C ALA A 257 -2.51 10.54 -2.08
N VAL A 258 -1.19 10.63 -2.26
CA VAL A 258 -0.45 9.83 -3.25
C VAL A 258 -0.19 8.41 -2.78
N THR A 259 -0.39 8.16 -1.48
CA THR A 259 -0.44 6.81 -0.92
C THR A 259 -1.62 6.78 0.06
N GLY A 260 -2.59 5.92 -0.24
CA GLY A 260 -3.78 5.73 0.59
C GLY A 260 -3.45 5.31 2.01
N LEU A 261 -4.42 5.46 2.93
CA LEU A 261 -4.22 5.05 4.31
C LEU A 261 -4.04 3.54 4.40
N HIS A 262 -2.91 3.12 4.93
CA HIS A 262 -2.56 1.71 5.10
C HIS A 262 -1.59 1.52 6.27
N ARG A 263 -1.33 0.27 6.65
CA ARG A 263 -0.25 -0.10 7.57
C ARG A 263 0.62 -1.20 6.97
N ASP A 264 1.89 -1.23 7.36
CA ASP A 264 2.88 -2.20 6.88
C ASP A 264 3.26 -3.22 7.96
N PRO A 265 3.64 -4.46 7.56
CA PRO A 265 4.05 -5.52 8.49
C PRO A 265 5.54 -5.42 8.88
N VAL A 266 6.19 -4.28 8.62
CA VAL A 266 7.61 -4.06 8.90
C VAL A 266 7.84 -2.68 9.49
N ASN A 267 8.93 -2.53 10.24
CA ASN A 267 9.42 -1.19 10.59
C ASN A 267 10.06 -0.56 9.34
N GLY A 268 9.69 0.67 9.01
CA GLY A 268 10.19 1.39 7.84
C GLY A 268 11.00 2.62 8.23
N LEU A 269 12.04 2.91 7.46
CA LEU A 269 12.71 4.20 7.44
C LEU A 269 12.33 4.92 6.15
N LEU A 270 11.59 6.02 6.24
CA LEU A 270 11.28 6.88 5.09
C LEU A 270 12.23 8.07 5.07
N ILE A 271 13.09 8.10 4.06
CA ILE A 271 14.17 9.06 3.89
C ILE A 271 13.76 10.11 2.87
N GLN A 272 13.70 11.38 3.26
CA GLN A 272 13.35 12.48 2.37
C GLN A 272 14.62 13.08 1.73
N LEU A 273 14.75 12.99 0.41
CA LEU A 273 15.92 13.49 -0.32
C LEU A 273 15.68 14.83 -0.99
N LEU A 274 14.53 15.02 -1.63
CA LEU A 274 14.15 16.28 -2.30
C LEU A 274 12.66 16.57 -2.11
N GLY A 275 12.31 17.86 -2.06
CA GLY A 275 10.94 18.31 -1.80
C GLY A 275 10.48 18.02 -0.37
N ARG A 276 9.20 18.25 -0.10
CA ARG A 276 8.57 18.00 1.20
C ARG A 276 7.53 16.90 1.08
N LYS A 277 7.37 16.13 2.15
CA LYS A 277 6.38 15.04 2.21
C LYS A 277 5.63 15.10 3.53
N ARG A 278 4.31 15.26 3.46
CA ARG A 278 3.43 15.24 4.62
C ARG A 278 2.92 13.82 4.84
N VAL A 279 3.15 13.29 6.03
CA VAL A 279 2.70 11.95 6.44
C VAL A 279 1.69 12.13 7.57
N LEU A 280 0.46 11.68 7.33
CA LEU A 280 -0.56 11.58 8.36
C LEU A 280 -0.48 10.18 8.95
N MET A 281 -0.31 10.06 10.26
CA MET A 281 -0.04 8.81 10.97
C MET A 281 -1.06 8.57 12.08
N TYR A 282 -1.37 7.31 12.33
CA TYR A 282 -2.27 6.88 13.40
C TYR A 282 -1.69 5.65 14.08
N SER A 283 -1.81 5.61 15.40
CA SER A 283 -1.35 4.48 16.22
C SER A 283 -2.02 3.18 15.75
N PRO A 284 -1.37 2.01 15.90
CA PRO A 284 -2.01 0.72 15.70
C PRO A 284 -3.33 0.58 16.49
N LEU A 285 -3.44 1.26 17.64
CA LEU A 285 -4.64 1.26 18.50
C LEU A 285 -5.84 2.00 17.88
N GLU A 286 -5.63 2.80 16.84
CA GLU A 286 -6.71 3.48 16.11
C GLU A 286 -7.42 2.55 15.10
N ARG A 287 -7.03 1.27 14.99
CA ARG A 287 -7.55 0.30 14.01
C ARG A 287 -9.06 0.39 13.80
N ASP A 288 -9.84 0.36 14.89
CA ASP A 288 -11.31 0.35 14.81
C ASP A 288 -11.92 1.68 14.34
N ASN A 289 -11.17 2.78 14.40
CA ASN A 289 -11.58 4.10 13.90
C ASN A 289 -11.22 4.28 12.41
N LEU A 290 -10.34 3.44 11.85
CA LEU A 290 -9.77 3.60 10.51
C LEU A 290 -10.36 2.66 9.47
N TYR A 291 -11.21 1.71 9.87
CA TYR A 291 -11.88 0.79 8.93
C TYR A 291 -10.90 0.06 8.00
N PRO A 292 -9.94 -0.70 8.55
CA PRO A 292 -8.98 -1.45 7.75
C PRO A 292 -9.69 -2.47 6.85
N VAL A 293 -9.19 -2.62 5.63
CA VAL A 293 -9.68 -3.60 4.65
C VAL A 293 -9.40 -5.01 5.17
N THR A 294 -10.41 -5.86 5.10
CA THR A 294 -10.32 -7.25 5.59
C THR A 294 -9.40 -8.11 4.71
N ALA A 295 -9.46 -7.90 3.40
CA ALA A 295 -8.59 -8.56 2.41
C ALA A 295 -7.27 -7.81 2.17
N TYR A 296 -6.15 -8.50 2.41
CA TYR A 296 -4.80 -7.99 2.17
C TYR A 296 -3.81 -9.17 2.15
N ASN A 297 -2.62 -9.01 1.58
CA ASN A 297 -1.55 -10.00 1.66
C ASN A 297 -0.46 -9.58 2.66
N SER A 298 0.22 -8.47 2.41
CA SER A 298 1.32 -7.92 3.21
C SER A 298 0.90 -6.63 3.92
N PHE A 299 0.72 -5.54 3.17
CA PHE A 299 0.25 -4.26 3.71
C PHE A 299 -1.29 -4.21 3.73
N GLN A 300 -1.85 -3.58 4.76
CA GLN A 300 -3.31 -3.52 4.95
C GLN A 300 -3.81 -2.09 4.70
N ASN A 301 -4.59 -1.91 3.64
CA ASN A 301 -5.27 -0.66 3.32
C ASN A 301 -6.41 -0.38 4.30
N CYS A 302 -6.94 0.84 4.26
CA CYS A 302 -8.15 1.27 4.95
C CYS A 302 -9.22 1.72 3.94
N TRP A 303 -10.49 1.55 4.31
CA TRP A 303 -11.62 2.08 3.53
C TRP A 303 -11.79 3.58 3.68
N VAL A 304 -11.39 4.14 4.82
CA VAL A 304 -11.49 5.58 5.05
C VAL A 304 -10.39 6.32 4.30
N GLU A 305 -10.76 7.45 3.69
CA GLU A 305 -9.84 8.42 3.11
C GLU A 305 -9.68 9.62 4.06
N PRO A 306 -8.55 9.79 4.75
CA PRO A 306 -8.41 10.82 5.78
C PRO A 306 -8.61 12.26 5.31
N LEU A 307 -8.33 12.54 4.04
CA LEU A 307 -8.48 13.88 3.46
C LEU A 307 -9.93 14.18 3.03
N LYS A 308 -10.73 13.16 2.77
CA LYS A 308 -12.13 13.27 2.31
C LYS A 308 -12.99 12.18 2.98
N PRO A 309 -13.09 12.16 4.32
CA PRO A 309 -13.74 11.06 5.01
C PRO A 309 -15.26 11.11 4.78
N ARG A 310 -15.81 9.99 4.30
CA ARG A 310 -17.25 9.75 4.23
C ARG A 310 -17.82 9.43 5.62
N LEU A 311 -18.06 10.47 6.42
CA LEU A 311 -18.43 10.36 7.84
C LEU A 311 -19.82 9.76 8.08
N GLU A 312 -20.65 9.70 7.04
CA GLU A 312 -21.94 9.00 7.03
C GLU A 312 -21.79 7.47 7.08
N VAL A 313 -20.68 6.94 6.53
CA VAL A 313 -20.34 5.50 6.59
C VAL A 313 -19.27 5.24 7.65
N HIS A 314 -18.20 6.04 7.65
CA HIS A 314 -17.05 5.91 8.55
C HIS A 314 -17.24 6.71 9.84
N THR A 315 -18.36 6.50 10.54
CA THR A 315 -18.77 7.29 11.71
C THR A 315 -17.74 7.32 12.86
N LYS A 316 -16.99 6.23 13.08
CA LYS A 316 -15.95 6.13 14.11
C LYS A 316 -14.71 6.97 13.79
N PHE A 317 -14.48 7.33 12.52
CA PHE A 317 -13.30 8.09 12.11
C PHE A 317 -13.21 9.46 12.78
N LYS A 318 -14.35 10.05 13.20
CA LYS A 318 -14.37 11.29 14.01
C LYS A 318 -13.60 11.18 15.33
N ARG A 319 -13.34 9.97 15.82
CA ARG A 319 -12.60 9.68 17.06
C ARG A 319 -11.13 9.38 16.80
N ALA A 320 -10.73 9.22 15.54
CA ALA A 320 -9.37 8.85 15.17
C ALA A 320 -8.37 9.93 15.60
N ARG A 321 -7.36 9.56 16.36
CA ARG A 321 -6.29 10.49 16.76
C ARG A 321 -5.18 10.51 15.71
N ARG A 322 -5.10 11.62 14.98
CA ARG A 322 -4.11 11.85 13.95
C ARG A 322 -2.85 12.49 14.52
N LEU A 323 -1.70 11.93 14.17
CA LEU A 323 -0.41 12.61 14.20
C LEU A 323 -0.03 13.04 12.78
N GLU A 324 0.71 14.13 12.66
CA GLU A 324 1.13 14.66 11.37
C GLU A 324 2.59 15.07 11.43
N VAL A 325 3.33 14.73 10.39
CA VAL A 325 4.72 15.16 10.22
C VAL A 325 4.94 15.60 8.77
N GLU A 326 5.52 16.77 8.60
CA GLU A 326 6.09 17.18 7.33
C GLU A 326 7.59 16.91 7.35
N LEU A 327 8.07 16.08 6.43
CA LEU A 327 9.48 15.74 6.26
C LEU A 327 10.14 16.73 5.30
N ALA A 328 11.23 17.34 5.76
CA ALA A 328 12.12 18.15 4.95
C ALA A 328 13.29 17.31 4.38
N PRO A 329 13.99 17.78 3.32
CA PRO A 329 15.20 17.11 2.82
C PRO A 329 16.22 16.87 3.94
N GLY A 330 16.73 15.64 4.02
CA GLY A 330 17.68 15.20 5.05
C GLY A 330 17.04 14.57 6.29
N GLU A 331 15.71 14.67 6.45
CA GLU A 331 14.98 14.02 7.53
C GLU A 331 14.63 12.56 7.21
N VAL A 332 14.65 11.73 8.25
CA VAL A 332 14.31 10.30 8.17
C VAL A 332 13.21 9.98 9.17
N LEU A 333 12.03 9.57 8.70
CA LEU A 333 10.95 9.09 9.55
C LEU A 333 11.13 7.60 9.86
N LEU A 334 11.20 7.25 11.14
CA LEU A 334 10.95 5.89 11.60
C LEU A 334 9.43 5.68 11.68
N ASN A 335 8.92 4.79 10.84
CA ASN A 335 7.55 4.30 10.87
C ASN A 335 7.54 2.90 11.52
N PRO A 336 7.11 2.76 12.80
CA PRO A 336 7.09 1.46 13.44
C PRO A 336 6.04 0.54 12.79
N VAL A 337 6.28 -0.76 12.85
CA VAL A 337 5.37 -1.78 12.33
C VAL A 337 3.93 -1.57 12.82
N GLY A 338 2.97 -1.74 11.92
CA GLY A 338 1.55 -1.66 12.21
C GLY A 338 0.98 -0.24 12.35
N TRP A 339 1.82 0.80 12.29
CA TRP A 339 1.33 2.20 12.25
C TRP A 339 0.62 2.47 10.93
N PHE A 340 -0.60 3.00 11.04
CA PHE A 340 -1.35 3.42 9.86
C PHE A 340 -0.82 4.76 9.39
N HIS A 341 -0.65 4.92 8.09
CA HIS A 341 -0.16 6.15 7.51
C HIS A 341 -0.68 6.37 6.09
N CYS A 342 -0.84 7.63 5.72
CA CYS A 342 -1.04 8.06 4.34
C CYS A 342 -0.11 9.23 4.02
N VAL A 343 0.17 9.41 2.73
CA VAL A 343 1.17 10.35 2.25
C VAL A 343 0.52 11.39 1.34
N VAL A 344 0.80 12.65 1.63
CA VAL A 344 0.36 13.82 0.86
C VAL A 344 1.59 14.61 0.46
N ILE A 345 1.61 15.05 -0.79
CA ILE A 345 2.73 15.81 -1.35
C ILE A 345 2.15 17.03 -2.06
N ASP A 346 2.90 18.12 -2.01
CA ASP A 346 2.59 19.36 -2.73
C ASP A 346 3.82 19.72 -3.56
N GLY A 347 3.71 19.56 -4.87
CA GLY A 347 4.82 19.63 -5.81
C GLY A 347 5.67 18.35 -5.89
N PRO A 348 6.82 18.43 -6.59
CA PRO A 348 7.69 17.29 -6.84
C PRO A 348 8.48 16.89 -5.57
N THR A 349 8.52 15.59 -5.29
CA THR A 349 9.25 15.01 -4.16
C THR A 349 10.04 13.78 -4.60
N PHE A 350 11.11 13.51 -3.87
CA PHE A 350 11.89 12.29 -3.97
C PHE A 350 12.19 11.74 -2.58
N SER A 351 11.67 10.55 -2.28
CA SER A 351 11.94 9.85 -1.02
C SER A 351 12.25 8.38 -1.28
N VAL A 352 12.91 7.77 -0.31
CA VAL A 352 13.28 6.36 -0.36
C VAL A 352 12.87 5.71 0.94
N SER A 353 12.14 4.60 0.87
CA SER A 353 11.88 3.80 2.06
C SER A 353 12.83 2.61 2.13
N VAL A 354 13.25 2.27 3.34
CA VAL A 354 14.04 1.07 3.60
C VAL A 354 13.43 0.33 4.79
N PRO A 355 13.00 -0.93 4.62
CA PRO A 355 12.50 -1.71 5.75
C PRO A 355 13.66 -2.13 6.65
N ILE A 356 13.43 -2.18 7.96
CA ILE A 356 14.34 -2.77 8.94
C ILE A 356 13.92 -4.24 9.10
N LYS A 357 14.79 -5.16 8.68
CA LYS A 357 14.63 -6.62 8.80
C LYS A 357 14.81 -7.06 10.26
N GLY A 358 14.37 -8.26 10.61
CA GLY A 358 14.63 -8.84 11.94
C GLY A 358 13.58 -8.51 13.00
N ARG A 359 13.64 -9.32 14.07
CA ARG A 359 12.51 -9.79 14.90
C ARG A 359 11.47 -8.73 15.29
N THR A 360 10.29 -8.88 14.70
CA THR A 360 8.98 -8.50 15.25
C THR A 360 8.47 -9.52 16.29
N ASN A 361 9.37 -10.30 16.91
CA ASN A 361 8.99 -11.28 17.95
C ASN A 361 8.68 -10.59 19.26
#